data_AF-A0A1V5K275-F1
#
_entry.id   AF-A0A1V5K275-F1
#
_cell.length_a   1.000
_cell.length_b   1.000
_cell.length_c   1.000
_cell.angle_alpha   90.00
_cell.angle_beta   90.00
_cell.angle_gamma   90.00
#
_symmetry.space_group_name_H-M   'P 1'
#
loop_
_entity.id
_entity.type
_entity.pdbx_description
1 polymer ?
#
loop_
_entity_poly.entity_id
_entity_poly.type
_entity_poly.pdbx_seq_one_letter_code
_entity_poly.pdbx_strand_id
1 'polypeptide(L)'
;MRRVIVALAVCAALLMIGSTVMAAPKPEGKVELTVEGAITNTNSDKGLELDMAMLEGIGLSVYDGKDPWLGSKKYSGVLISDILKFAGATGNVVEVVTVAKDGKEVVIKIDDVNKFPIMLATKDNNKTIGTGVGGPIKLVFPYTTHPEVEKVYPKDEWSWYIVTIKVKAQ
;
A
#
# COMPACT_ATOMS: atom_id res chain seq x y z
N MET A 1 -21.72 -11.33 -67.25
CA MET A 1 -20.45 -11.92 -66.82
C MET A 1 -19.74 -10.91 -65.91
N ARG A 2 -19.39 -11.34 -64.68
CA ARG A 2 -18.33 -10.84 -63.76
C ARG A 2 -18.23 -9.31 -63.56
N ARG A 3 -18.62 -8.75 -62.41
CA ARG A 3 -17.89 -8.72 -61.10
C ARG A 3 -16.46 -8.20 -61.25
N VAL A 4 -15.99 -7.45 -60.25
CA VAL A 4 -14.69 -6.75 -60.13
C VAL A 4 -14.81 -5.37 -60.81
N ILE A 5 -14.90 -4.22 -60.15
CA ILE A 5 -13.95 -3.61 -59.21
C ILE A 5 -14.75 -2.67 -58.26
N VAL A 6 -15.17 -3.16 -57.10
CA VAL A 6 -15.60 -2.33 -55.96
C VAL A 6 -14.85 -2.86 -54.76
N ALA A 7 -13.54 -2.59 -54.72
CA ALA A 7 -12.68 -3.08 -53.64
C ALA A 7 -11.34 -2.35 -53.66
N LEU A 8 -11.30 -1.02 -53.47
CA LEU A 8 -10.03 -0.34 -53.19
C LEU A 8 -10.22 1.08 -52.58
N ALA A 9 -10.84 1.18 -51.41
CA ALA A 9 -10.68 2.36 -50.53
C ALA A 9 -11.14 2.09 -49.07
N VAL A 10 -11.19 0.82 -48.65
CA VAL A 10 -11.53 0.42 -47.28
C VAL A 10 -10.25 -0.10 -46.65
N CYS A 11 -9.39 0.76 -46.08
CA CYS A 11 -8.28 0.28 -45.23
C CYS A 11 -7.49 1.32 -44.42
N ALA A 12 -7.97 2.57 -44.23
CA ALA A 12 -7.21 3.58 -43.48
C ALA A 12 -7.93 4.13 -42.23
N ALA A 13 -8.85 3.36 -41.64
CA ALA A 13 -9.31 3.61 -40.27
C ALA A 13 -8.43 2.80 -39.31
N LEU A 14 -7.14 3.16 -39.25
CA LEU A 14 -6.21 2.64 -38.23
C LEU A 14 -6.70 3.12 -36.85
N LEU A 15 -7.34 2.20 -36.15
CA LEU A 15 -7.18 1.92 -34.71
C LEU A 15 -6.51 3.03 -33.89
N MET A 16 -7.26 4.09 -33.61
CA MET A 16 -7.05 4.87 -32.39
C MET A 16 -7.69 4.09 -31.24
N ILE A 17 -7.10 2.95 -30.85
CA ILE A 17 -7.35 2.42 -29.51
C ILE A 17 -6.61 3.37 -28.58
N GLY A 18 -7.29 4.44 -28.17
CA GLY A 18 -6.82 5.28 -27.09
C GLY A 18 -6.61 4.38 -25.89
N SER A 19 -5.37 4.26 -25.42
CA SER A 19 -5.06 3.67 -24.13
C SER A 19 -5.78 4.50 -23.08
N THR A 20 -6.97 4.07 -22.67
CA THR A 20 -7.60 4.58 -21.46
C THR A 20 -6.70 4.11 -20.32
N VAL A 21 -5.75 4.95 -19.93
CA VAL A 21 -5.15 4.86 -18.60
C VAL A 21 -6.33 4.99 -17.65
N MET A 22 -6.81 3.86 -17.16
CA MET A 22 -7.84 3.83 -16.13
C MET A 22 -7.17 4.43 -14.90
N ALA A 23 -7.41 5.72 -14.65
CA ALA A 23 -6.94 6.36 -13.43
C ALA A 23 -7.43 5.51 -12.24
N ALA A 24 -6.57 5.31 -11.24
CA ALA A 24 -6.95 4.53 -10.08
C ALA A 24 -8.21 5.16 -9.43
N PRO A 25 -9.12 4.36 -8.85
CA PRO A 25 -10.33 4.88 -8.23
C PRO A 25 -9.96 5.94 -7.17
N LYS A 26 -10.74 7.02 -7.12
CA LYS A 26 -10.56 8.07 -6.12
C LYS A 26 -11.21 7.65 -4.79
N PRO A 27 -10.66 8.08 -3.63
CA PRO A 27 -11.31 7.90 -2.34
C PRO A 27 -12.69 8.55 -2.30
N GLU A 28 -13.66 7.85 -1.72
CA GLU A 28 -14.99 8.40 -1.44
C GLU A 28 -15.05 9.02 -0.04
N GLY A 29 -14.19 8.52 0.86
CA GLY A 29 -14.07 9.00 2.24
C GLY A 29 -12.88 9.93 2.48
N LYS A 30 -12.62 10.17 3.76
CA LYS A 30 -11.40 10.84 4.20
C LYS A 30 -10.18 10.03 3.79
N VAL A 31 -9.20 10.68 3.18
CA VAL A 31 -7.87 10.09 2.92
C VAL A 31 -7.21 9.76 4.25
N GLU A 32 -6.89 8.48 4.45
CA GLU A 32 -6.20 7.99 5.65
C GLU A 32 -4.75 7.61 5.38
N LEU A 33 -4.43 7.22 4.13
CA LEU A 33 -3.07 6.88 3.71
C LEU A 33 -2.79 7.43 2.30
N THR A 34 -1.61 8.01 2.12
CA THR A 34 -1.07 8.36 0.79
C THR A 34 0.15 7.50 0.49
N VAL A 35 0.18 6.85 -0.66
CA VAL A 35 1.38 6.18 -1.19
C VAL A 35 1.97 7.08 -2.28
N GLU A 36 3.25 7.40 -2.15
CA GLU A 36 3.97 8.28 -3.06
C GLU A 36 5.33 7.71 -3.46
N GLY A 37 6.00 8.35 -4.42
CA GLY A 37 7.31 7.95 -4.91
C GLY A 37 7.24 7.06 -6.15
N ALA A 38 8.08 6.02 -6.20
CA ALA A 38 8.24 5.12 -7.35
C ALA A 38 7.05 4.15 -7.50
N ILE A 39 5.89 4.68 -7.91
CA ILE A 39 4.63 3.96 -8.11
C ILE A 39 3.98 4.36 -9.44
N THR A 40 3.17 3.47 -10.03
CA THR A 40 2.51 3.72 -11.32
C THR A 40 1.01 3.98 -11.19
N ASN A 41 0.36 3.43 -10.17
CA ASN A 41 -1.08 3.56 -9.98
C ASN A 41 -1.36 4.76 -9.09
N THR A 42 -1.78 5.87 -9.67
CA THR A 42 -2.09 7.11 -8.96
C THR A 42 -3.53 7.56 -9.23
N ASN A 43 -4.09 8.31 -8.27
CA ASN A 43 -5.43 8.91 -8.36
C ASN A 43 -5.44 10.40 -7.97
N SER A 44 -4.28 10.97 -7.63
CA SER A 44 -4.06 12.36 -7.27
C SER A 44 -2.65 12.82 -7.69
N ASP A 45 -2.39 14.14 -7.62
CA ASP A 45 -1.07 14.72 -7.88
C ASP A 45 -0.02 14.33 -6.81
N LYS A 46 -0.46 13.87 -5.64
CA LYS A 46 0.42 13.40 -4.56
C LYS A 46 0.79 11.92 -4.69
N GLY A 47 0.14 11.19 -5.59
CA GLY A 47 0.28 9.74 -5.74
C GLY A 47 -1.04 9.02 -5.58
N LEU A 48 -1.01 7.90 -4.85
CA LEU A 48 -2.17 7.08 -4.55
C LEU A 48 -2.74 7.42 -3.17
N GLU A 49 -3.85 8.13 -3.14
CA GLU A 49 -4.61 8.39 -1.92
C GLU A 49 -5.61 7.25 -1.67
N LEU A 50 -5.67 6.77 -0.44
CA LEU A 50 -6.54 5.68 0.00
C LEU A 50 -7.36 6.17 1.20
N ASP A 51 -8.68 6.04 1.12
CA ASP A 51 -9.50 6.02 2.33
C ASP A 51 -9.41 4.65 3.01
N MET A 52 -10.02 4.52 4.19
CA MET A 52 -9.98 3.28 4.97
C MET A 52 -10.62 2.10 4.21
N ALA A 53 -11.70 2.33 3.45
CA ALA A 53 -12.38 1.26 2.72
C ALA A 53 -11.52 0.74 1.57
N MET A 54 -10.86 1.64 0.84
CA MET A 54 -9.89 1.28 -0.20
C MET A 54 -8.71 0.52 0.38
N LEU A 55 -8.11 1.02 1.47
CA LEU A 55 -6.96 0.37 2.12
C LEU A 55 -7.32 -1.05 2.53
N GLU A 56 -8.34 -1.23 3.36
CA GLU A 56 -8.75 -2.57 3.82
C GLU A 56 -9.23 -3.47 2.66
N GLY A 57 -9.76 -2.87 1.60
CA GLY A 57 -10.18 -3.55 0.37
C GLY A 57 -9.03 -4.17 -0.44
N ILE A 58 -7.77 -3.75 -0.23
CA ILE A 58 -6.59 -4.40 -0.82
C ILE A 58 -6.47 -5.85 -0.32
N GLY A 59 -6.83 -6.08 0.94
CA GLY A 59 -6.80 -7.41 1.57
C GLY A 59 -6.28 -7.33 3.00
N LEU A 60 -7.06 -7.87 3.95
CA LEU A 60 -6.68 -7.93 5.35
C LEU A 60 -5.92 -9.21 5.68
N SER A 61 -4.74 -9.05 6.26
CA SER A 61 -3.98 -10.07 6.96
C SER A 61 -4.16 -9.92 8.47
N VAL A 62 -3.96 -11.02 9.21
CA VAL A 62 -4.09 -11.06 10.67
C VAL A 62 -2.72 -11.33 11.31
N TYR A 63 -2.39 -10.55 12.32
CA TYR A 63 -1.27 -10.81 13.23
C TYR A 63 -1.82 -11.00 14.65
N ASP A 64 -1.65 -12.20 15.20
CA ASP A 64 -2.00 -12.54 16.58
C ASP A 64 -0.70 -12.68 17.36
N GLY A 65 -0.41 -11.74 18.25
CA GLY A 65 0.90 -11.67 18.87
C GLY A 65 1.11 -10.48 19.80
N LYS A 66 2.38 -10.25 20.12
CA LYS A 66 2.80 -9.18 21.03
C LYS A 66 2.93 -7.84 20.30
N ASP A 67 2.28 -6.83 20.83
CA ASP A 67 2.60 -5.43 20.69
C ASP A 67 3.61 -5.02 21.80
N PRO A 68 4.71 -4.34 21.47
CA PRO A 68 5.75 -4.01 22.46
C PRO A 68 5.29 -3.05 23.58
N TRP A 69 4.21 -2.31 23.37
CA TRP A 69 3.69 -1.31 24.30
C TRP A 69 2.37 -1.72 24.93
N LEU A 70 1.52 -2.43 24.18
CA LEU A 70 0.14 -2.75 24.56
C LEU A 70 -0.06 -4.22 24.94
N GLY A 71 0.98 -5.03 24.92
CA GLY A 71 0.91 -6.46 25.26
C GLY A 71 0.27 -7.30 24.16
N SER A 72 -0.48 -8.33 24.52
CA SER A 72 -1.10 -9.23 23.55
C SER A 72 -2.18 -8.51 22.72
N LYS A 73 -2.09 -8.63 21.40
CA LYS A 73 -2.96 -7.98 20.43
C LYS A 73 -3.28 -8.91 19.27
N LYS A 74 -4.44 -8.69 18.66
CA LYS A 74 -4.87 -9.36 17.44
C LYS A 74 -5.17 -8.33 16.39
N TYR A 75 -4.13 -7.93 15.67
CA TYR A 75 -4.23 -6.91 14.64
C TYR A 75 -4.73 -7.51 13.32
N SER A 76 -5.60 -6.75 12.64
CA SER A 76 -5.90 -6.96 11.23
C SER A 76 -5.54 -5.71 10.45
N GLY A 77 -4.92 -5.88 9.29
CA GLY A 77 -4.39 -4.79 8.48
C GLY A 77 -3.89 -5.27 7.14
N VAL A 78 -3.29 -4.38 6.38
CA VAL A 78 -2.79 -4.68 5.03
C VAL A 78 -1.27 -4.81 5.08
N LEU A 79 -0.73 -5.84 4.45
CA LEU A 79 0.71 -6.00 4.35
C LEU A 79 1.29 -4.89 3.48
N ILE A 80 2.45 -4.36 3.85
CA ILE A 80 3.13 -3.33 3.05
C ILE A 80 3.42 -3.87 1.64
N SER A 81 3.79 -5.15 1.52
CA SER A 81 3.99 -5.82 0.22
C SER A 81 2.76 -5.74 -0.70
N ASP A 82 1.56 -5.90 -0.14
CA ASP A 82 0.31 -5.86 -0.90
C ASP A 82 -0.07 -4.41 -1.28
N ILE A 83 0.20 -3.44 -0.40
CA ILE A 83 0.04 -2.01 -0.70
C ILE A 83 0.96 -1.62 -1.86
N LEU A 84 2.23 -2.03 -1.83
CA LEU A 84 3.19 -1.75 -2.91
C LEU A 84 2.72 -2.35 -4.23
N LYS A 85 2.28 -3.61 -4.22
CA LYS A 85 1.73 -4.28 -5.40
C LYS A 85 0.50 -3.54 -5.95
N PHE A 86 -0.41 -3.14 -5.07
CA PHE A 86 -1.61 -2.38 -5.45
C PHE A 86 -1.26 -1.01 -6.03
N ALA A 87 -0.25 -0.33 -5.48
CA ALA A 87 0.27 0.94 -5.99
C ALA A 87 1.03 0.80 -7.32
N GLY A 88 1.28 -0.42 -7.79
CA GLY A 88 2.10 -0.65 -8.98
C GLY A 88 3.56 -0.26 -8.76
N ALA A 89 4.06 -0.37 -7.53
CA ALA A 89 5.48 -0.23 -7.23
C ALA A 89 6.24 -1.38 -7.91
N THR A 90 6.78 -1.11 -9.11
CA THR A 90 7.49 -2.09 -9.92
C THR A 90 8.84 -1.52 -10.34
N GLY A 91 9.89 -2.35 -10.27
CA GLY A 91 11.25 -2.01 -10.70
C GLY A 91 12.07 -1.20 -9.69
N ASN A 92 13.24 -1.75 -9.32
CA ASN A 92 14.32 -1.07 -8.58
C ASN A 92 13.98 -0.41 -7.22
N VAL A 93 12.83 -0.72 -6.60
CA VAL A 93 12.53 -0.28 -5.23
C VAL A 93 13.62 -0.79 -4.30
N VAL A 94 14.17 0.09 -3.46
CA VAL A 94 15.21 -0.23 -2.48
C VAL A 94 14.72 -0.15 -1.04
N GLU A 95 13.85 0.80 -0.76
CA GLU A 95 13.30 1.01 0.57
C GLU A 95 11.90 1.61 0.51
N VAL A 96 11.17 1.36 1.59
CA VAL A 96 9.86 1.92 1.88
C VAL A 96 10.02 2.76 3.14
N VAL A 97 9.53 4.00 3.12
CA VAL A 97 9.53 4.85 4.31
C VAL A 97 8.08 5.08 4.74
N THR A 98 7.72 4.64 5.94
CA THR A 98 6.42 5.00 6.52
C THR A 98 6.56 6.30 7.29
N VAL A 99 5.60 7.21 7.15
CA VAL A 99 5.59 8.50 7.84
C VAL A 99 4.33 8.61 8.70
N ALA A 100 4.54 8.93 9.97
CA ALA A 100 3.48 9.21 10.92
C ALA A 100 3.02 10.67 10.85
N LYS A 101 1.85 10.95 11.43
CA LYS A 101 1.25 12.30 11.46
C LYS A 101 2.13 13.35 12.13
N ASP A 102 3.00 12.97 13.05
CA ASP A 102 3.97 13.83 13.73
C ASP A 102 5.30 14.01 12.96
N GLY A 103 5.42 13.39 11.78
CA GLY A 103 6.60 13.43 10.93
C GLY A 103 7.64 12.35 11.24
N LYS A 104 7.40 11.45 12.20
CA LYS A 104 8.30 10.31 12.43
C LYS A 104 8.37 9.42 11.20
N GLU A 105 9.57 9.18 10.72
CA GLU A 105 9.85 8.27 9.60
C GLU A 105 10.44 6.95 10.09
N VAL A 106 10.02 5.85 9.47
CA VAL A 106 10.58 4.51 9.68
C VAL A 106 10.95 3.96 8.31
N VAL A 107 12.23 3.63 8.12
CA VAL A 107 12.77 3.11 6.86
C VAL A 107 12.82 1.60 6.92
N ILE A 108 12.21 0.94 5.95
CA ILE A 108 12.12 -0.52 5.84
C ILE A 108 12.73 -0.93 4.50
N LYS A 109 13.70 -1.84 4.54
CA LYS A 109 14.32 -2.36 3.31
C LYS A 109 13.31 -3.16 2.51
N ILE A 110 13.38 -3.07 1.18
CA ILE A 110 12.49 -3.84 0.31
C ILE A 110 12.63 -5.35 0.52
N ASP A 111 13.84 -5.83 0.83
CA ASP A 111 14.09 -7.24 1.13
C ASP A 111 13.32 -7.71 2.36
N ASP A 112 13.21 -6.86 3.38
CA ASP A 112 12.46 -7.16 4.60
C ASP A 112 10.96 -7.09 4.36
N VAL A 113 10.47 -6.14 3.54
CA VAL A 113 9.06 -6.08 3.11
C VAL A 113 8.66 -7.36 2.36
N ASN A 114 9.54 -7.89 1.52
CA ASN A 114 9.30 -9.11 0.76
C ASN A 114 9.41 -10.38 1.61
N LYS A 115 10.21 -10.34 2.68
CA LYS A 115 10.50 -11.49 3.54
C LYS A 115 9.53 -11.63 4.71
N PHE A 116 9.09 -10.51 5.30
CA PHE A 116 8.34 -10.51 6.55
C PHE A 116 6.94 -9.91 6.35
N PRO A 117 5.91 -10.44 7.04
CA PRO A 117 4.56 -9.88 7.01
C PRO A 117 4.44 -8.59 7.84
N ILE A 118 5.18 -7.54 7.45
CA ILE A 118 5.10 -6.20 8.04
C ILE A 118 3.82 -5.53 7.52
N MET A 119 3.00 -4.99 8.42
CA MET A 119 1.67 -4.50 8.07
C MET A 119 1.38 -3.10 8.59
N LEU A 120 0.45 -2.45 7.90
CA LEU A 120 -0.31 -1.33 8.41
C LEU A 120 -1.61 -1.87 9.03
N ALA A 121 -1.62 -2.00 10.35
CA ALA A 121 -2.79 -2.45 11.11
C ALA A 121 -3.85 -1.35 11.19
N THR A 122 -5.10 -1.71 10.92
CA THR A 122 -6.27 -0.81 10.96
C THR A 122 -7.29 -1.24 12.01
N LYS A 123 -7.25 -2.51 12.43
CA LYS A 123 -8.15 -3.10 13.43
C LYS A 123 -7.39 -3.84 14.53
N ASP A 124 -7.92 -3.79 15.75
CA ASP A 124 -7.55 -4.63 16.89
C ASP A 124 -8.80 -5.42 17.33
N ASN A 125 -8.72 -6.75 17.33
CA ASN A 125 -9.86 -7.64 17.60
C ASN A 125 -11.09 -7.28 16.76
N ASN A 126 -10.89 -7.12 15.45
CA ASN A 126 -11.91 -6.76 14.44
C ASN A 126 -12.60 -5.40 14.64
N LYS A 127 -12.14 -4.58 15.59
CA LYS A 127 -12.62 -3.20 15.78
C LYS A 127 -11.56 -2.22 15.31
N THR A 128 -11.97 -1.09 14.75
CA THR A 128 -11.04 -0.02 14.35
C THR A 128 -10.14 0.37 15.53
N ILE A 129 -8.85 0.57 15.26
CA ILE A 129 -7.90 1.00 16.29
C ILE A 129 -8.26 2.42 16.72
N GLY A 130 -8.52 2.58 18.02
CA GLY A 130 -8.82 3.90 18.59
C GLY A 130 -7.63 4.84 18.52
N THR A 131 -7.89 6.14 18.39
CA THR A 131 -6.84 7.16 18.36
C THR A 131 -5.98 7.15 19.61
N GLY A 132 -6.56 6.93 20.80
CA GLY A 132 -5.80 6.86 22.07
C GLY A 132 -4.79 5.71 22.19
N VAL A 133 -4.80 4.76 21.25
CA VAL A 133 -3.86 3.62 21.20
C VAL A 133 -3.08 3.55 19.88
N GLY A 134 -3.01 4.67 19.17
CA GLY A 134 -2.16 4.84 17.98
C GLY A 134 -2.84 4.60 16.64
N GLY A 135 -4.18 4.52 16.59
CA GLY A 135 -4.95 4.41 15.35
C GLY A 135 -5.19 5.76 14.65
N PRO A 136 -5.73 5.77 13.42
CA PRO A 136 -6.45 4.67 12.79
C PRO A 136 -5.54 3.66 12.07
N ILE A 137 -4.29 4.02 11.78
CA ILE A 137 -3.31 3.15 11.12
C ILE A 137 -2.03 3.08 11.95
N LYS A 138 -1.57 1.86 12.20
CA LYS A 138 -0.37 1.58 13.00
C LYS A 138 0.59 0.68 12.22
N LEU A 139 1.89 1.02 12.24
CA LEU A 139 2.93 0.13 11.71
C LEU A 139 3.20 -1.00 12.71
N VAL A 140 3.08 -2.24 12.24
CA VAL A 140 3.17 -3.46 13.03
C VAL A 140 4.21 -4.39 12.42
N PHE A 141 5.15 -4.83 13.26
CA PHE A 141 6.16 -5.84 12.89
C PHE A 141 5.80 -7.21 13.51
N PRO A 142 6.07 -8.32 12.81
CA PRO A 142 5.58 -9.64 13.20
C PRO A 142 6.46 -10.34 14.26
N TYR A 143 6.74 -9.69 15.39
CA TYR A 143 7.69 -10.18 16.42
C TYR A 143 7.39 -11.60 16.95
N THR A 144 6.12 -12.01 16.97
CA THR A 144 5.74 -13.33 17.50
C THR A 144 6.06 -14.46 16.53
N THR A 145 5.86 -14.24 15.23
CA THR A 145 6.13 -15.25 14.20
C THR A 145 7.53 -15.14 13.61
N HIS A 146 8.15 -13.95 13.71
CA HIS A 146 9.49 -13.64 13.19
C HIS A 146 10.26 -12.79 14.23
N PRO A 147 10.71 -13.40 15.35
CA PRO A 147 11.37 -12.69 16.43
C PRO A 147 12.70 -12.03 16.02
N GLU A 148 13.34 -12.50 14.96
CA GLU A 148 14.55 -11.87 14.39
C GLU A 148 14.30 -10.44 13.90
N VAL A 149 13.06 -10.11 13.53
CA VAL A 149 12.67 -8.77 13.07
C VAL A 149 12.88 -7.73 14.17
N GLU A 150 12.71 -8.10 15.45
CA GLU A 150 12.91 -7.18 16.58
C GLU A 150 14.36 -6.70 16.70
N LYS A 151 15.34 -7.46 16.18
CA LYS A 151 16.74 -7.03 16.16
C LYS A 151 17.03 -6.00 15.06
N VAL A 152 16.26 -6.04 13.98
CA VAL A 152 16.42 -5.15 12.82
C VAL A 152 15.57 -3.88 13.01
N TYR A 153 14.33 -4.07 13.46
CA TYR A 153 13.36 -3.03 13.75
C TYR A 153 12.98 -3.16 15.23
N PRO A 154 13.66 -2.44 16.15
CA PRO A 154 13.36 -2.50 17.57
C PRO A 154 11.98 -1.89 17.88
N LYS A 155 11.49 -2.08 19.11
CA LYS A 155 10.18 -1.56 19.57
C LYS A 155 9.90 -0.09 19.26
N ASP A 156 10.93 0.74 19.14
CA ASP A 156 10.80 2.16 18.87
C ASP A 156 10.53 2.44 17.39
N GLU A 157 10.71 1.47 16.48
CA GLU A 157 10.30 1.56 15.07
C GLU A 157 8.81 1.28 14.89
N TRP A 158 8.13 0.70 15.88
CA TRP A 158 6.66 0.69 15.86
C TRP A 158 6.17 2.14 15.90
N SER A 159 5.39 2.50 14.90
CA SER A 159 4.95 3.87 14.70
C SER A 159 3.44 3.95 14.57
N TRP A 160 2.88 5.01 15.14
CA TRP A 160 1.45 5.22 15.30
C TRP A 160 1.00 6.31 14.33
N TYR A 161 -0.29 6.38 14.01
CA TYR A 161 -0.84 7.43 13.16
C TYR A 161 -0.16 7.52 11.78
N ILE A 162 0.09 6.38 11.14
CA ILE A 162 0.71 6.35 9.81
C ILE A 162 -0.21 7.04 8.81
N VAL A 163 0.34 7.97 8.03
CA VAL A 163 -0.39 8.74 7.02
C VAL A 163 0.23 8.64 5.63
N THR A 164 1.51 8.25 5.54
CA THR A 164 2.20 8.16 4.24
C THR A 164 3.09 6.93 4.14
N ILE A 165 3.16 6.34 2.94
CA ILE A 165 4.22 5.44 2.50
C ILE A 165 4.96 6.12 1.35
N LYS A 166 6.28 6.28 1.47
CA LYS A 166 7.17 6.72 0.39
C LYS A 166 7.91 5.52 -0.18
N VAL A 167 7.76 5.28 -1.47
CA VAL A 167 8.47 4.21 -2.20
C VAL A 167 9.71 4.81 -2.86
N LYS A 168 10.90 4.35 -2.49
CA LYS A 168 12.16 4.81 -3.09
C LYS A 168 12.76 3.75 -4.00
N ALA A 169 13.21 4.18 -5.18
CA ALA A 169 13.91 3.34 -6.15
C ALA A 169 15.35 3.82 -6.37
N GLN A 170 16.20 2.96 -6.94
CA GLN A 170 17.58 3.28 -7.35
C GLN A 170 17.66 4.31 -8.48
#